data_AF-W2EWL0-F1
#
_entry.id   AF-W2EWL0-F1
#
_cell.length_a   1.000
_cell.length_b   1.000
_cell.length_c   1.000
_cell.angle_alpha   90.00
_cell.angle_beta   90.00
_cell.angle_gamma   90.00
#
_symmetry.space_group_name_H-M   'P 1'
#
loop_
_entity.id
_entity.type
_entity.pdbx_description
1 polymer ?
#
loop_
_entity_poly.entity_id
_entity_poly.type
_entity_poly.pdbx_seq_one_letter_code
_entity_poly.pdbx_strand_id
1 'polypeptide(L)'
;SRGGWIRHHLKTMEVVSLPLALTLTAVQVGSEEVVFRGLVLTWLRDAGPLLAIGTSCLLFTVMQIFLMSSWRAAMFPVVGAVVMGVTHSLLFWHHPVLVPLVVAHVTFFLFAVA
;
A
#
# COMPACT_ATOMS: atom_id res chain seq x y z
N SER A 1 -14.38 15.16 5.04
CA SER A 1 -13.03 15.14 5.65
C SER A 1 -12.07 14.13 5.00
N ARG A 2 -12.54 13.20 4.16
CA ARG A 2 -11.67 12.26 3.42
C ARG A 2 -11.21 12.90 2.11
N GLY A 3 -9.91 13.13 1.96
CA GLY A 3 -9.29 13.75 0.77
C GLY A 3 -8.37 12.77 0.03
N GLY A 4 -7.89 13.16 -1.15
CA GLY A 4 -6.95 12.37 -1.96
C GLY A 4 -7.50 11.06 -2.49
N TRP A 5 -6.62 10.05 -2.63
CA TRP A 5 -6.98 8.76 -3.23
C TRP A 5 -8.14 8.07 -2.49
N ILE A 6 -8.27 8.26 -1.17
CA ILE A 6 -9.39 7.71 -0.38
C ILE A 6 -10.73 8.25 -0.90
N ARG A 7 -10.81 9.53 -1.26
CA ARG A 7 -12.02 10.11 -1.84
C ARG A 7 -12.34 9.48 -3.19
N HIS A 8 -11.33 9.32 -4.05
CA HIS A 8 -11.51 8.68 -5.35
C HIS A 8 -12.01 7.25 -5.19
N HIS A 9 -11.44 6.50 -4.25
CA HIS A 9 -11.84 5.13 -3.95
C HIS A 9 -13.31 5.02 -3.53
N LEU A 10 -13.71 5.79 -2.53
CA LEU A 10 -15.09 5.82 -2.05
C LEU A 10 -16.06 6.26 -3.14
N LYS A 11 -15.67 7.23 -3.97
CA LYS A 11 -16.52 7.66 -5.08
C LYS A 11 -16.67 6.59 -6.14
N THR A 12 -15.62 5.83 -6.44
CA THR A 12 -15.71 4.66 -7.33
C THR A 12 -16.70 3.64 -6.80
N MET A 13 -16.64 3.32 -5.49
CA MET A 13 -17.57 2.38 -4.84
C MET A 13 -19.04 2.80 -4.93
N GLU A 14 -19.35 4.10 -5.03
CA GLU A 14 -20.72 4.60 -5.23
C GLU A 14 -21.24 4.38 -6.65
N VAL A 15 -20.35 4.20 -7.64
CA VAL A 15 -20.69 4.21 -9.06
C VAL A 15 -20.62 2.80 -9.67
N VAL A 16 -19.72 1.94 -9.19
CA VAL A 16 -19.49 0.61 -9.75
C VAL A 16 -20.08 -0.50 -8.89
N SER A 17 -20.31 -1.67 -9.48
CA SER A 17 -20.74 -2.85 -8.73
C SER A 17 -19.65 -3.30 -7.74
N LEU A 18 -20.06 -3.89 -6.61
CA LEU A 18 -19.13 -4.35 -5.58
C LEU A 18 -18.01 -5.26 -6.11
N PRO A 19 -18.25 -6.25 -6.99
CA PRO A 19 -17.18 -7.09 -7.54
C PRO A 19 -16.13 -6.29 -8.33
N LEU A 20 -16.59 -5.30 -9.10
CA LEU A 20 -15.70 -4.44 -9.86
C LEU A 20 -14.90 -3.51 -8.94
N ALA A 21 -15.53 -2.94 -7.90
CA ALA A 21 -14.83 -2.16 -6.89
C ALA A 21 -13.70 -2.97 -6.23
N LEU A 22 -14.01 -4.19 -5.76
CA LEU A 22 -13.03 -5.09 -5.16
C LEU A 22 -11.88 -5.43 -6.09
N THR A 23 -12.18 -5.67 -7.37
CA THR A 23 -11.16 -5.97 -8.39
C THR A 23 -10.23 -4.76 -8.59
N LEU A 24 -10.79 -3.55 -8.69
CA LEU A 24 -9.99 -2.34 -8.84
C LEU A 24 -9.12 -2.08 -7.60
N THR A 25 -9.65 -2.31 -6.38
CA THR A 25 -8.87 -2.26 -5.14
C THR A 25 -7.71 -3.23 -5.19
N ALA A 26 -7.98 -4.50 -5.54
CA ALA A 26 -6.98 -5.56 -5.60
C ALA A 26 -5.88 -5.25 -6.63
N VAL A 27 -6.24 -4.71 -7.79
CA VAL A 27 -5.28 -4.28 -8.82
C VAL A 27 -4.43 -3.11 -8.32
N GLN A 28 -5.05 -2.11 -7.68
CA GLN A 28 -4.32 -0.99 -7.11
C GLN A 28 -3.29 -1.46 -6.08
N VAL A 29 -3.74 -2.13 -5.01
CA VAL A 29 -2.83 -2.56 -3.93
C VAL A 29 -1.85 -3.63 -4.41
N GLY A 30 -2.25 -4.49 -5.34
CA GLY A 30 -1.37 -5.45 -6.00
C GLY A 30 -0.22 -4.76 -6.74
N SER A 31 -0.51 -3.68 -7.45
CA SER A 31 0.51 -2.87 -8.12
C SER A 31 1.50 -2.26 -7.12
N GLU A 32 1.01 -1.78 -5.98
CA GLU A 32 1.85 -1.26 -4.90
C GLU A 32 2.78 -2.33 -4.34
N GLU A 33 2.28 -3.53 -4.04
CA GLU A 33 3.11 -4.65 -3.55
C GLU A 33 4.15 -5.10 -4.59
N VAL A 34 3.78 -5.17 -5.87
CA VAL A 34 4.71 -5.50 -6.96
C VAL A 34 5.83 -4.47 -7.04
N VAL A 35 5.52 -3.17 -6.99
CA VAL A 35 6.53 -2.11 -7.12
C VAL A 35 7.45 -2.09 -5.90
N PHE A 36 6.90 -2.02 -4.69
CA PHE A 36 7.74 -1.77 -3.50
C PHE A 36 8.41 -3.04 -2.99
N ARG A 37 7.70 -4.18 -2.95
CA ARG A 37 8.26 -5.45 -2.44
C ARG A 37 8.86 -6.25 -3.59
N GLY A 38 8.11 -6.42 -4.67
CA GLY A 38 8.56 -7.21 -5.83
C GLY A 38 9.78 -6.61 -6.54
N LEU A 39 9.80 -5.30 -6.80
CA LEU A 39 10.86 -4.63 -7.55
C LEU A 39 11.88 -3.93 -6.64
N VAL A 40 11.47 -2.90 -5.89
CA VAL A 40 12.41 -2.04 -5.13
C VAL A 40 13.20 -2.86 -4.11
N LEU A 41 12.52 -3.63 -3.27
CA LEU A 41 13.15 -4.42 -2.21
C LEU A 41 14.04 -5.53 -2.79
N THR A 42 13.61 -6.20 -3.87
CA THR A 42 14.43 -7.22 -4.56
C THR A 42 15.66 -6.60 -5.22
N TRP A 43 15.51 -5.45 -5.88
CA TRP A 43 16.62 -4.77 -6.54
C TRP A 43 17.69 -4.28 -5.55
N LEU A 44 17.27 -3.84 -4.36
CA LEU A 44 18.16 -3.40 -3.29
C LEU A 44 18.63 -4.53 -2.38
N ARG A 45 18.27 -5.79 -2.66
CA ARG A 45 18.55 -6.93 -1.77
C ARG A 45 20.04 -7.07 -1.46
N ASP A 46 20.90 -6.86 -2.45
CA ASP A 46 22.36 -6.95 -2.32
C ASP A 46 22.98 -5.80 -1.52
N ALA A 47 22.28 -4.67 -1.41
CA ALA A 47 22.70 -3.54 -0.57
C ALA A 47 22.46 -3.77 0.94
N GLY A 48 21.84 -4.90 1.29
CA GLY A 48 21.56 -5.30 2.66
C GLY A 48 20.15 -4.96 3.15
N PRO A 49 19.68 -5.64 4.21
CA PRO A 49 18.28 -5.60 4.65
C PRO A 49 17.84 -4.20 5.08
N LEU A 50 18.71 -3.45 5.76
CA LEU A 50 18.36 -2.12 6.26
C LEU A 50 18.07 -1.13 5.13
N LEU A 51 18.94 -1.11 4.10
CA LEU A 51 18.76 -0.21 2.96
C LEU A 51 17.59 -0.63 2.07
N ALA A 52 17.42 -1.94 1.83
CA ALA A 52 16.32 -2.45 1.00
C ALA A 52 14.95 -2.19 1.63
N ILE A 53 14.79 -2.58 2.90
CA ILE A 53 13.53 -2.41 3.65
C ILE A 53 13.26 -0.92 3.90
N GLY A 54 14.29 -0.18 4.33
CA GLY A 54 14.19 1.25 4.60
C GLY A 54 13.74 2.05 3.37
N THR A 55 14.39 1.82 2.22
CA THR A 55 14.04 2.51 0.97
C THR A 55 12.65 2.13 0.47
N SER A 56 12.31 0.83 0.47
CA SER A 56 10.98 0.35 0.08
C SER A 56 9.88 1.01 0.93
N CYS A 57 10.03 0.98 2.26
CA CYS A 57 9.06 1.55 3.20
C CYS A 57 8.95 3.08 3.05
N LEU A 58 10.07 3.77 2.88
CA LEU A 58 10.10 5.22 2.71
C LEU A 58 9.36 5.63 1.44
N LEU A 59 9.68 5.01 0.29
CA LEU A 59 9.04 5.31 -0.97
C LEU A 59 7.53 5.02 -0.93
N PHE A 60 7.14 3.89 -0.33
CA PHE A 60 5.74 3.54 -0.13
C PHE A 60 5.00 4.57 0.72
N THR A 61 5.61 5.01 1.83
CA THR A 61 5.02 6.02 2.73
C THR A 61 4.89 7.38 2.05
N VAL A 62 5.93 7.82 1.33
CA VAL A 62 5.91 9.07 0.55
C VAL A 62 4.80 9.04 -0.49
N MET A 63 4.61 7.91 -1.17
CA MET A 63 3.55 7.77 -2.16
C MET A 63 2.16 8.01 -1.54
N GLN A 64 1.91 7.56 -0.30
CA GLN A 64 0.63 7.77 0.36
C GLN A 64 0.32 9.24 0.69
N ILE A 65 1.34 10.10 0.73
CA ILE A 65 1.16 11.54 0.97
C ILE A 65 0.64 12.23 -0.30
N PHE A 66 0.96 11.70 -1.48
CA PHE A 66 0.56 12.35 -2.72
C PHE A 66 -0.95 12.47 -2.87
N LEU A 67 -1.36 13.59 -3.46
CA LEU A 67 -2.76 13.95 -3.72
C LEU A 67 -3.62 14.14 -2.45
N MET A 68 -3.04 14.09 -1.25
CA MET A 68 -3.77 14.40 -0.02
C MET A 68 -4.09 15.89 0.07
N SER A 69 -5.33 16.21 0.46
CA SER A 69 -5.81 17.60 0.53
C SER A 69 -5.25 18.38 1.72
N SER A 70 -4.74 17.69 2.74
CA SER A 70 -4.13 18.30 3.93
C SER A 70 -3.30 17.28 4.71
N TRP A 71 -2.38 17.76 5.55
CA TRP A 71 -1.60 16.92 6.46
C TRP A 71 -2.46 16.10 7.42
N ARG A 72 -3.58 16.66 7.89
CA ARG A 72 -4.52 15.93 8.75
C ARG A 72 -5.16 14.74 8.02
N ALA A 73 -5.48 14.89 6.74
CA ALA A 73 -6.02 13.80 5.93
C ALA A 73 -4.95 12.73 5.62
N ALA A 74 -3.68 13.14 5.51
CA ALA A 74 -2.56 12.24 5.24
C ALA A 74 -2.11 11.40 6.45
N MET A 75 -2.47 11.79 7.68
CA MET A 75 -2.02 11.09 8.90
C MET A 75 -2.37 9.60 8.90
N PHE A 76 -3.62 9.26 8.60
CA PHE A 76 -4.06 7.87 8.59
C PHE A 76 -3.35 7.03 7.51
N PRO A 77 -3.30 7.46 6.22
CA PRO A 77 -2.52 6.78 5.19
C PRO A 77 -1.05 6.60 5.53
N VAL A 78 -0.40 7.63 6.09
CA VAL A 78 1.03 7.61 6.43
C VAL A 78 1.30 6.60 7.54
N VAL A 79 0.53 6.63 8.64
CA VAL A 79 0.71 5.68 9.74
C VAL A 79 0.46 4.25 9.26
N GLY A 80 -0.61 4.04 8.48
CA GLY A 80 -0.91 2.75 7.88
C GLY A 80 0.23 2.25 6.99
N ALA A 81 0.79 3.12 6.15
CA ALA A 81 1.89 2.74 5.27
C ALA A 81 3.22 2.50 5.97
N VAL A 82 3.52 3.19 7.07
CA VAL A 82 4.72 2.88 7.87
C VAL A 82 4.60 1.48 8.46
N VAL A 83 3.48 1.18 9.11
CA VAL A 83 3.26 -0.13 9.76
C VAL A 83 3.27 -1.23 8.70
N MET A 84 2.45 -1.10 7.66
CA MET A 84 2.34 -2.10 6.60
C MET A 84 3.62 -2.20 5.77
N GLY A 85 4.28 -1.08 5.50
CA GLY A 85 5.56 -0.98 4.81
C GLY A 85 6.62 -1.84 5.47
N VAL A 86 6.81 -1.68 6.79
CA VAL A 86 7.73 -2.47 7.59
C VAL A 86 7.32 -3.94 7.62
N THR A 87 6.07 -4.24 8.00
CA THR A 87 5.60 -5.62 8.17
C THR A 87 5.68 -6.42 6.87
N HIS A 88 5.18 -5.89 5.75
CA HIS A 88 5.21 -6.58 4.47
C HIS A 88 6.63 -6.72 3.93
N SER A 89 7.48 -5.71 4.12
CA SER A 89 8.89 -5.81 3.68
C SER A 89 9.65 -6.89 4.44
N LEU A 90 9.42 -7.02 5.75
CA LEU A 90 10.00 -8.10 6.57
C LEU A 90 9.47 -9.47 6.14
N LEU A 91 8.15 -9.61 5.95
CA LEU A 91 7.55 -10.86 5.50
C LEU A 91 8.07 -11.28 4.13
N PHE A 92 8.12 -10.34 3.17
CA PHE A 92 8.65 -10.58 1.83
C PHE A 92 10.13 -10.93 1.84
N TRP A 93 10.91 -10.31 2.74
CA TRP A 93 12.34 -10.59 2.87
C TRP A 93 12.62 -12.07 3.17
N HIS A 94 11.81 -12.67 4.05
CA HIS A 94 11.91 -14.08 4.44
C HIS A 94 11.15 -15.03 3.50
N HIS A 95 10.00 -14.60 2.98
CA HIS A 95 9.13 -15.39 2.13
C HIS A 95 8.71 -14.54 0.91
N PRO A 96 9.43 -14.62 -0.22
CA PRO A 96 9.26 -13.72 -1.37
C PRO A 96 8.03 -14.08 -2.22
N VAL A 97 6.86 -14.10 -1.59
CA VAL A 97 5.57 -14.40 -2.20
C VAL A 97 4.66 -13.19 -2.01
N LEU A 98 4.21 -12.58 -3.12
CA LEU A 98 3.40 -11.35 -3.07
C LEU A 98 1.94 -11.61 -2.71
N VAL A 99 1.37 -12.75 -3.10
CA VAL A 99 -0.07 -13.03 -2.96
C VAL A 99 -0.58 -12.84 -1.52
N PRO A 100 0.07 -13.38 -0.47
CA PRO A 100 -0.36 -13.16 0.91
C PRO A 100 -0.34 -11.68 1.32
N LEU A 101 0.63 -10.91 0.83
CA LEU A 101 0.76 -9.48 1.11
C LEU A 101 -0.38 -8.70 0.45
N VAL A 102 -0.71 -9.03 -0.80
CA VAL A 102 -1.85 -8.42 -1.51
C VAL A 102 -3.15 -8.72 -0.76
N VAL A 103 -3.38 -9.96 -0.33
CA VAL A 103 -4.58 -10.33 0.44
C VAL A 103 -4.65 -9.55 1.76
N ALA A 104 -3.55 -9.44 2.50
CA ALA A 104 -3.48 -8.66 3.72
C ALA A 104 -3.75 -7.16 3.46
N HIS A 105 -3.20 -6.62 2.37
CA HIS A 105 -3.37 -5.21 2.00
C HIS A 105 -4.83 -4.90 1.61
N VAL A 106 -5.45 -5.75 0.78
CA VAL A 106 -6.88 -5.64 0.47
C VAL A 106 -7.72 -5.71 1.75
N THR A 107 -7.41 -6.65 2.64
CA THR A 107 -8.12 -6.80 3.91
C THR A 107 -8.03 -5.53 4.76
N PHE A 108 -6.83 -4.95 4.90
CA PHE A 108 -6.66 -3.66 5.57
C PHE A 108 -7.54 -2.57 4.95
N PHE A 109 -7.56 -2.46 3.62
CA PHE A 109 -8.41 -1.49 2.93
C PHE A 109 -9.90 -1.68 3.25
N LEU A 110 -10.37 -2.93 3.25
CA LEU A 110 -11.77 -3.25 3.50
C LEU A 110 -12.23 -2.93 4.93
N PHE A 111 -11.36 -3.04 5.92
CA PHE A 111 -11.75 -2.83 7.33
C PHE A 111 -11.35 -1.47 7.88
N ALA A 112 -10.29 -0.86 7.36
CA ALA A 112 -9.75 0.39 7.89
C ALA A 112 -10.13 1.62 7.05
N VAL A 113 -10.50 1.44 5.76
CA VAL A 113 -10.84 2.53 4.84
C VAL A 113 -12.32 2.56 4.47
N ALA A 114 -12.94 1.41 4.22
CA ALA A 114 -14.38 1.32 3.92
C ALA A 114 -15.22 1.82 5.10
#